data_AF-A0A7W6WAU2-F1
#
_entry.id   AF-A0A7W6WAU2-F1
#
_cell.length_a   1.000
_cell.length_b   1.000
_cell.length_c   1.000
_cell.angle_alpha   90.00
_cell.angle_beta   90.00
_cell.angle_gamma   90.00
#
_symmetry.space_group_name_H-M   'P 1'
#
loop_
_entity.id
_entity.type
_entity.pdbx_description
1 polymer ?
#
loop_
_entity_poly.entity_id
_entity_poly.type
_entity_poly.pdbx_seq_one_letter_code
_entity_poly.pdbx_strand_id
1 'polypeptide(L)'
;MARAGVAAALIPLAGCGLFGGDDEPPPEPPPPPAVEVPMPPPGDARLEVVVTASPLVNPDLNGRPSPVVVRIYQLNAPDPFSQADFFQLYEKDAETLGGTALGRRELILQPAGVQSIAAARDAEATHVGVTAGYRKYDEAQWRAITPLPGDRDAQVRVVLESLKVEVSGQWGQYWTPERPTDMPKAGGINPNADDDPKIPDVGADDAKTAIDAGRAAADAPDTGDDLKTLQRDFF
;
A
#
# COMPACT_ATOMS: atom_id res chain seq x y z
N MET A 1 22.71 81.47 -65.18
CA MET A 1 21.36 81.00 -65.56
C MET A 1 21.10 79.65 -64.91
N ALA A 2 19.88 79.44 -64.44
CA ALA A 2 19.43 78.34 -63.61
C ALA A 2 19.43 76.96 -64.29
N ARG A 3 19.45 75.89 -63.48
CA ARG A 3 18.50 74.74 -63.44
C ARG A 3 19.18 73.51 -62.80
N ALA A 4 18.69 73.07 -61.63
CA ALA A 4 17.68 72.00 -61.44
C ALA A 4 18.36 70.63 -61.22
N GLY A 5 18.53 70.26 -59.95
CA GLY A 5 18.94 68.92 -59.54
C GLY A 5 17.72 68.01 -59.39
N VAL A 6 17.64 67.00 -60.23
CA VAL A 6 16.63 65.94 -60.24
C VAL A 6 17.07 64.84 -59.28
N ALA A 7 16.18 64.41 -58.38
CA ALA A 7 16.36 63.26 -57.52
C ALA A 7 16.33 61.96 -58.35
N ALA A 8 17.34 61.12 -58.19
CA ALA A 8 17.39 59.77 -58.72
C ALA A 8 17.51 58.80 -57.54
N ALA A 9 16.47 58.00 -57.31
CA ALA A 9 16.52 56.82 -56.44
C ALA A 9 16.46 55.58 -57.33
N LEU A 10 17.52 54.78 -57.31
CA LEU A 10 17.64 53.52 -58.05
C LEU A 10 18.00 52.36 -57.11
N ILE A 11 17.12 51.36 -57.16
CA ILE A 11 17.36 49.92 -57.28
C ILE A 11 17.48 49.06 -55.99
N PRO A 12 16.82 47.87 -55.98
CA PRO A 12 16.60 47.01 -54.82
C PRO A 12 17.66 45.91 -54.72
N LEU A 13 17.69 45.16 -53.62
CA LEU A 13 18.15 43.77 -53.59
C LEU A 13 17.48 43.04 -52.43
N ALA A 14 16.83 41.93 -52.76
CA ALA A 14 16.16 41.02 -51.86
C ALA A 14 17.17 40.39 -50.88
N GLY A 15 16.84 40.46 -49.59
CA GLY A 15 17.60 39.81 -48.52
C GLY A 15 17.28 38.32 -48.44
N CYS A 16 18.35 37.52 -48.29
CA CYS A 16 18.33 36.11 -47.93
C CYS A 16 17.76 35.89 -46.51
N GLY A 17 17.19 34.71 -46.27
CA GLY A 17 16.41 34.42 -45.07
C GLY A 17 17.20 34.13 -43.80
N LEU A 18 16.44 33.83 -42.74
CA LEU A 18 16.78 32.89 -41.68
C LEU A 18 15.52 32.61 -40.86
N PHE A 19 15.15 31.33 -40.83
CA PHE A 19 14.25 30.75 -39.84
C PHE A 19 14.86 30.92 -38.45
N GLY A 20 14.04 31.26 -37.46
CA GLY A 20 14.47 31.42 -36.08
C GLY A 20 13.44 32.17 -35.26
N GLY A 21 12.18 31.75 -35.32
CA GLY A 21 11.26 32.00 -34.23
C GLY A 21 11.49 30.85 -33.24
N ASP A 22 12.24 31.11 -32.17
CA ASP A 22 12.22 30.24 -31.01
C ASP A 22 10.79 30.34 -30.43
N ASP A 23 9.90 29.45 -30.85
CA ASP A 23 8.67 29.14 -30.12
C ASP A 23 9.12 28.47 -28.81
N GLU A 24 9.57 29.30 -27.86
CA GLU A 24 9.68 28.88 -26.47
C GLU A 24 8.26 28.47 -26.05
N PRO A 25 8.04 27.20 -25.64
CA PRO A 25 6.73 26.80 -25.13
C PRO A 25 6.37 27.74 -23.98
N PRO A 26 5.09 28.13 -23.85
CA PRO A 26 4.68 29.05 -22.79
C PRO A 26 5.20 28.52 -21.45
N PRO A 27 5.75 29.39 -20.58
CA PRO A 27 6.32 28.94 -19.33
C PRO A 27 5.25 28.13 -18.60
N GLU A 28 5.60 26.90 -18.21
CA GLU A 28 4.71 26.10 -17.37
C GLU A 28 4.24 26.99 -16.22
N PRO A 29 2.94 26.98 -15.87
CA PRO A 29 2.49 27.68 -14.67
C PRO A 29 3.41 27.22 -13.53
N PRO A 30 3.87 28.12 -12.65
CA PRO A 30 4.72 27.72 -11.55
C PRO A 30 4.04 26.52 -10.87
N PRO A 31 4.79 25.47 -10.50
CA PRO A 31 4.20 24.37 -9.76
C PRO A 31 3.39 25.02 -8.64
N PRO A 32 2.12 24.59 -8.42
CA PRO A 32 1.37 25.09 -7.28
C PRO A 32 2.31 25.01 -6.08
N PRO A 33 2.43 26.07 -5.26
CA PRO A 33 3.33 26.03 -4.11
C PRO A 33 3.05 24.70 -3.46
N ALA A 34 4.09 23.86 -3.32
CA ALA A 34 3.93 22.53 -2.79
C ALA A 34 3.00 22.70 -1.59
N VAL A 35 1.76 22.22 -1.72
CA VAL A 35 0.91 22.13 -0.56
C VAL A 35 1.66 21.05 0.18
N GLU A 36 2.58 21.49 1.04
CA GLU A 36 3.01 20.74 2.18
C GLU A 36 1.68 20.30 2.78
N VAL A 37 1.27 19.07 2.47
CA VAL A 37 0.28 18.39 3.28
C VAL A 37 0.89 18.55 4.65
N PRO A 38 0.30 19.37 5.56
CA PRO A 38 0.92 19.57 6.84
C PRO A 38 1.11 18.16 7.38
N MET A 39 2.37 17.82 7.63
CA MET A 39 2.72 16.69 8.47
C MET A 39 1.71 16.73 9.61
N PRO A 40 0.91 15.66 9.81
CA PRO A 40 -0.01 15.65 10.93
C PRO A 40 0.81 16.07 12.16
N PRO A 41 0.32 17.03 12.97
CA PRO A 41 1.10 17.53 14.09
C PRO A 41 1.63 16.34 14.89
N PRO A 42 2.90 16.38 15.38
CA PRO A 42 3.48 15.26 16.11
C PRO A 42 2.53 14.87 17.24
N GLY A 43 1.80 13.76 17.07
CA GLY A 43 0.70 13.38 17.96
C GLY A 43 -0.51 12.68 17.33
N ASP A 44 -0.75 12.79 16.02
CA ASP A 44 -1.97 12.22 15.40
C ASP A 44 -1.77 10.90 14.62
N ALA A 45 -0.52 10.48 14.43
CA ALA A 45 -0.22 9.23 13.72
C ALA A 45 -0.80 8.03 14.46
N ARG A 46 -1.41 7.10 13.72
CA ARG A 46 -2.04 5.90 14.26
C ARG A 46 -1.15 4.69 14.07
N LEU A 47 -1.07 3.86 15.10
CA LEU A 47 -0.46 2.55 15.03
C LEU A 47 -1.58 1.51 15.14
N GLU A 48 -1.82 0.78 14.04
CA GLU A 48 -2.66 -0.42 14.06
C GLU A 48 -1.76 -1.66 14.14
N VAL A 49 -2.06 -2.58 15.05
CA VAL A 49 -1.35 -3.85 15.17
C VAL A 49 -2.35 -5.00 15.09
N VAL A 50 -2.17 -5.88 14.12
CA VAL A 50 -2.95 -7.10 13.97
C VAL A 50 -2.10 -8.29 14.42
N VAL A 51 -2.55 -8.97 15.48
CA VAL A 51 -1.89 -10.15 16.04
C VAL A 51 -2.68 -11.40 15.67
N THR A 52 -2.02 -12.38 15.08
CA THR A 52 -2.61 -13.67 14.69
C THR A 52 -1.84 -14.81 15.33
N ALA A 53 -2.55 -15.71 16.01
CA ALA A 53 -1.97 -16.91 16.60
C ALA A 53 -2.26 -18.14 15.74
N SER A 54 -1.25 -18.97 15.55
CA SER A 54 -1.39 -20.31 14.97
C SER A 54 -2.33 -21.18 15.83
N PRO A 55 -3.08 -22.12 15.23
CA PRO A 55 -3.78 -23.17 15.97
C PRO A 55 -2.84 -24.05 16.80
N LEU A 56 -1.53 -24.05 16.51
CA LEU A 56 -0.50 -24.84 17.18
C LEU A 56 0.39 -24.01 18.13
N VAL A 57 -0.03 -22.79 18.45
CA VAL A 57 0.73 -21.84 19.26
C VAL A 57 1.01 -22.40 20.67
N ASN A 58 2.21 -22.13 21.17
CA ASN A 58 2.62 -22.34 22.56
C ASN A 58 2.22 -23.71 23.12
N PRO A 59 2.76 -24.81 22.57
CA PRO A 59 2.40 -26.16 23.03
C PRO A 59 2.84 -26.39 24.49
N ASP A 60 2.00 -27.09 25.25
CA ASP A 60 2.34 -27.56 26.59
C ASP A 60 3.31 -28.76 26.55
N LEU A 61 3.60 -29.34 27.73
CA LEU A 61 4.50 -30.50 27.83
C LEU A 61 4.01 -31.73 27.06
N ASN A 62 2.72 -31.81 26.76
CA ASN A 62 2.09 -32.90 26.04
C ASN A 62 1.87 -32.55 24.55
N GLY A 63 2.39 -31.40 24.10
CA GLY A 63 2.21 -30.91 22.72
C GLY A 63 0.86 -30.25 22.46
N ARG A 64 0.01 -30.04 23.47
CA ARG A 64 -1.31 -29.42 23.26
C ARG A 64 -1.17 -27.90 23.13
N PRO A 65 -1.74 -27.28 22.09
CA PRO A 65 -1.70 -25.82 21.93
C PRO A 65 -2.30 -25.10 23.14
N SER A 66 -1.67 -24.03 23.59
CA SER A 66 -2.08 -23.27 24.79
C SER A 66 -2.10 -21.77 24.52
N PRO A 67 -2.82 -20.98 25.34
CA PRO A 67 -2.80 -19.52 25.20
C PRO A 67 -1.40 -18.94 25.34
N VAL A 68 -1.13 -17.83 24.67
CA VAL A 68 0.15 -17.12 24.73
C VAL A 68 -0.05 -15.67 25.12
N VAL A 69 0.79 -15.18 26.03
CA VAL A 69 0.85 -13.74 26.39
C VAL A 69 1.76 -13.04 25.40
N VAL A 70 1.30 -11.95 24.81
CA VAL A 70 2.08 -11.13 23.88
C VAL A 70 2.16 -9.72 24.43
N ARG A 71 3.37 -9.16 24.46
CA ARG A 71 3.58 -7.74 24.76
C ARG A 71 4.13 -7.02 23.55
N ILE A 72 3.55 -5.86 23.29
CA ILE A 72 3.86 -4.99 22.16
C ILE A 72 4.34 -3.67 22.75
N TYR A 73 5.48 -3.20 22.28
CA TYR A 73 6.16 -2.01 22.77
C TYR A 73 6.34 -1.01 21.64
N GLN A 74 6.07 0.26 21.91
CA GLN A 74 6.57 1.37 21.10
C GLN A 74 7.93 1.80 21.68
N LEU A 75 8.96 1.83 20.84
CA LEU A 75 10.35 2.04 21.27
C LEU A 75 10.97 3.23 20.54
N ASN A 76 11.70 4.09 21.26
CA ASN A 76 12.52 5.14 20.62
C ASN A 76 13.89 4.62 20.14
N ALA A 77 14.36 3.49 20.66
CA ALA A 77 15.60 2.85 20.27
C ALA A 77 15.48 1.31 20.34
N PRO A 78 16.14 0.56 19.42
CA PRO A 78 16.00 -0.89 19.38
C PRO A 78 16.94 -1.63 20.34
N ASP A 79 18.06 -1.03 20.73
CA ASP A 79 19.17 -1.75 21.37
C ASP A 79 18.83 -2.34 22.75
N PRO A 80 18.25 -1.58 23.72
CA PRO A 80 17.93 -2.14 25.04
C PRO A 80 16.96 -3.31 24.95
N PHE A 81 15.99 -3.24 24.05
CA PHE A 81 15.04 -4.31 23.80
C PHE A 81 15.68 -5.54 23.15
N SER A 82 16.62 -5.33 22.22
CA SER A 82 17.25 -6.40 21.45
C SER A 82 18.35 -7.12 22.24
N GLN A 83 18.98 -6.44 23.20
CA GLN A 83 20.07 -6.98 24.00
C GLN A 83 19.61 -7.64 25.31
N ALA A 84 18.42 -7.31 25.81
CA ALA A 84 17.87 -7.89 27.04
C ALA A 84 17.66 -9.41 26.92
N ASP A 85 17.73 -10.13 28.03
CA ASP A 85 17.31 -11.53 28.08
C ASP A 85 15.78 -11.68 28.24
N PHE A 86 15.31 -12.92 28.26
CA PHE A 86 13.88 -13.23 28.39
C PHE A 86 13.29 -12.72 29.70
N PHE A 87 13.93 -12.96 30.84
CA PHE A 87 13.38 -12.58 32.16
C PHE A 87 13.43 -11.09 32.39
N GLN A 88 14.45 -10.41 31.86
CA GLN A 88 14.53 -8.96 31.84
C GLN A 88 13.31 -8.33 31.14
N LEU A 89 12.87 -8.86 30.00
CA LEU A 89 11.67 -8.36 29.31
C LEU A 89 10.35 -8.97 29.80
N TYR A 90 10.36 -10.14 30.41
CA TYR A 90 9.15 -10.82 30.87
C TYR A 90 8.72 -10.41 32.29
N GLU A 91 9.67 -10.14 33.17
CA GLU A 91 9.39 -9.80 34.57
C GLU A 91 9.75 -8.37 34.93
N LYS A 92 10.73 -7.77 34.22
CA LYS A 92 11.35 -6.50 34.58
C LYS A 92 11.41 -5.51 33.42
N ASP A 93 10.44 -5.55 32.52
CA ASP A 93 10.45 -4.73 31.30
C ASP A 93 10.56 -3.23 31.59
N ALA A 94 9.85 -2.74 32.60
CA ALA A 94 9.90 -1.33 33.00
C ALA A 94 11.30 -0.89 33.48
N GLU A 95 11.99 -1.74 34.26
CA GLU A 95 13.36 -1.46 34.72
C GLU A 95 14.37 -1.59 33.58
N THR A 96 14.21 -2.62 32.74
CA THR A 96 15.11 -2.95 31.64
C THR A 96 15.05 -1.93 30.52
N LEU A 97 13.85 -1.49 30.13
CA LEU A 97 13.65 -0.58 29.01
C LEU A 97 13.64 0.89 29.47
N GLY A 98 13.21 1.19 30.69
CA GLY A 98 13.17 2.56 31.22
C GLY A 98 12.52 3.54 30.24
N GLY A 99 13.20 4.64 29.94
CA GLY A 99 12.76 5.66 28.98
C GLY A 99 12.80 5.23 27.51
N THR A 100 13.28 4.02 27.19
CA THR A 100 13.25 3.49 25.82
C THR A 100 11.86 3.01 25.43
N ALA A 101 11.08 2.48 26.39
CA ALA A 101 9.70 2.08 26.15
C ALA A 101 8.75 3.27 26.30
N LEU A 102 8.24 3.76 25.18
CA LEU A 102 7.29 4.88 25.11
C LEU A 102 5.86 4.43 25.42
N GLY A 103 5.56 3.16 25.14
CA GLY A 103 4.25 2.58 25.43
C GLY A 103 4.28 1.06 25.39
N ARG A 104 3.34 0.44 26.11
CA ARG A 104 3.19 -1.02 26.22
C ARG A 104 1.73 -1.44 26.10
N ARG A 105 1.49 -2.53 25.36
CA ARG A 105 0.22 -3.28 25.35
C ARG A 105 0.49 -4.75 25.62
N GLU A 106 -0.32 -5.36 26.46
CA GLU A 106 -0.28 -6.79 26.77
C GLU A 106 -1.60 -7.43 26.32
N LEU A 107 -1.50 -8.56 25.63
CA LEU A 107 -2.61 -9.31 25.08
C LEU A 107 -2.46 -10.79 25.44
N ILE A 108 -3.58 -11.50 25.58
CA ILE A 108 -3.59 -12.95 25.69
C ILE A 108 -4.32 -13.49 24.46
N LEU A 109 -3.62 -14.29 23.65
CA LEU A 109 -4.21 -14.93 22.47
C LEU A 109 -4.44 -16.41 22.74
N GLN A 110 -5.66 -16.86 22.43
CA GLN A 110 -5.99 -18.28 22.35
C GLN A 110 -5.41 -18.88 21.06
N PRO A 111 -5.19 -20.21 20.97
CA PRO A 111 -4.89 -20.87 19.70
C PRO A 111 -5.90 -20.50 18.62
N ALA A 112 -5.40 -20.24 17.39
CA ALA A 112 -6.18 -19.71 16.26
C ALA A 112 -6.81 -18.31 16.46
N GLY A 113 -6.48 -17.63 17.56
CA GLY A 113 -7.02 -16.31 17.88
C GLY A 113 -6.45 -15.19 17.01
N VAL A 114 -7.27 -14.17 16.78
CA VAL A 114 -6.88 -12.93 16.10
C VAL A 114 -7.34 -11.74 16.94
N GLN A 115 -6.48 -10.74 17.12
CA GLN A 115 -6.82 -9.47 17.74
C GLN A 115 -6.24 -8.31 16.92
N SER A 116 -7.03 -7.24 16.73
CA SER A 116 -6.54 -5.96 16.21
C SER A 116 -6.58 -4.92 17.34
N ILE A 117 -5.50 -4.16 17.46
CA ILE A 117 -5.41 -3.01 18.36
C ILE A 117 -5.11 -1.75 17.55
N ALA A 118 -5.84 -0.69 17.84
CA ALA A 118 -5.53 0.65 17.37
C ALA A 118 -5.03 1.49 18.56
N ALA A 119 -3.91 2.16 18.39
CA ALA A 119 -3.34 3.05 19.38
C ALA A 119 -2.83 4.34 18.72
N ALA A 120 -2.73 5.41 19.52
CA ALA A 120 -1.93 6.55 19.12
C ALA A 120 -0.46 6.12 19.04
N ARG A 121 0.20 6.49 17.94
CA ARG A 121 1.62 6.31 17.76
C ARG A 121 2.35 7.43 18.50
N ASP A 122 3.33 7.07 19.31
CA ASP A 122 4.19 8.06 19.94
C ASP A 122 5.08 8.72 18.86
N ALA A 123 5.24 10.04 18.93
CA ALA A 123 6.02 10.80 17.96
C ALA A 123 7.51 10.42 17.97
N GLU A 124 8.02 9.93 19.10
CA GLU A 124 9.40 9.44 19.24
C GLU A 124 9.54 7.95 18.91
N ALA A 125 8.44 7.24 18.62
CA ALA A 125 8.49 5.81 18.32
C ALA A 125 9.15 5.57 16.96
N THR A 126 10.34 4.97 17.00
CA THR A 126 11.10 4.56 15.81
C THR A 126 10.94 3.07 15.52
N HIS A 127 10.53 2.25 16.50
CA HIS A 127 10.39 0.80 16.36
C HIS A 127 9.17 0.26 17.10
N VAL A 128 8.67 -0.89 16.63
CA VAL A 128 7.77 -1.76 17.40
C VAL A 128 8.50 -3.02 17.79
N GLY A 129 8.61 -3.26 19.10
CA GLY A 129 9.12 -4.49 19.68
C GLY A 129 7.98 -5.40 20.11
N VAL A 130 8.13 -6.71 19.95
CA VAL A 130 7.15 -7.71 20.37
C VAL A 130 7.85 -8.84 21.11
N THR A 131 7.29 -9.23 22.26
CA THR A 131 7.69 -10.44 22.98
C THR A 131 6.50 -11.38 23.14
N ALA A 132 6.72 -12.67 22.95
CA ALA A 132 5.74 -13.73 23.21
C ALA A 132 6.21 -14.61 24.37
N GLY A 133 5.37 -14.75 25.39
CA GLY A 133 5.61 -15.60 26.56
C GLY A 133 5.38 -17.08 26.25
N TYR A 134 6.20 -17.66 25.37
CA TYR A 134 6.19 -19.09 25.10
C TYR A 134 6.62 -19.87 26.35
N ARG A 135 5.99 -21.02 26.58
CA ARG A 135 6.32 -21.92 27.68
C ARG A 135 7.75 -22.46 27.55
N LYS A 136 8.14 -22.84 26.33
CA LYS A 136 9.49 -23.29 25.97
C LYS A 136 10.30 -22.12 25.38
N TYR A 137 10.49 -21.07 26.18
CA TYR A 137 11.11 -19.83 25.70
C TYR A 137 12.57 -20.01 25.28
N ASP A 138 13.26 -21.01 25.84
CA ASP A 138 14.64 -21.40 25.55
C ASP A 138 14.81 -22.02 24.16
N GLU A 139 13.79 -22.73 23.67
CA GLU A 139 13.71 -23.25 22.30
C GLU A 139 13.11 -22.23 21.31
N ALA A 140 12.44 -21.19 21.80
CA ALA A 140 11.63 -20.29 20.99
C ALA A 140 12.38 -19.08 20.45
N GLN A 141 11.95 -18.60 19.28
CA GLN A 141 12.21 -17.23 18.82
C GLN A 141 11.13 -16.32 19.40
N TRP A 142 11.27 -15.99 20.68
CA TRP A 142 10.23 -15.32 21.49
C TRP A 142 10.19 -13.79 21.34
N ARG A 143 11.15 -13.20 20.61
CA ARG A 143 11.25 -11.75 20.40
C ARG A 143 11.37 -11.42 18.92
N ALA A 144 10.68 -10.37 18.50
CA ALA A 144 10.87 -9.76 17.20
C ALA A 144 10.76 -8.23 17.30
N ILE A 145 11.39 -7.51 16.38
CA ILE A 145 11.38 -6.05 16.32
C ILE A 145 11.33 -5.59 14.86
N THR A 146 10.63 -4.50 14.58
CA THR A 146 10.58 -3.89 13.25
C THR A 146 10.66 -2.36 13.35
N PRO A 147 11.37 -1.67 12.45
CA PRO A 147 11.38 -0.21 12.43
C PRO A 147 10.00 0.32 12.04
N LEU A 148 9.66 1.55 12.40
CA LEU A 148 8.44 2.21 11.94
C LEU A 148 8.76 3.22 10.82
N PRO A 149 7.83 3.47 9.88
CA PRO A 149 8.04 4.38 8.77
C PRO A 149 7.86 5.83 9.22
N GLY A 150 8.96 6.57 9.36
CA GLY A 150 8.94 8.02 9.62
C GLY A 150 7.98 8.39 10.76
N ASP A 151 7.08 9.33 10.52
CA ASP A 151 6.10 9.89 11.45
C ASP A 151 4.64 9.62 11.04
N ARG A 152 4.42 8.71 10.08
CA ARG A 152 3.10 8.45 9.50
C ARG A 152 2.35 7.35 10.24
N ASP A 153 1.06 7.20 9.89
CA ASP A 153 0.28 6.02 10.23
C ASP A 153 1.02 4.74 9.82
N ALA A 154 0.96 3.74 10.69
CA ALA A 154 1.64 2.47 10.48
C ALA A 154 0.72 1.32 10.83
N GLN A 155 0.75 0.29 9.99
CA GLN A 155 0.12 -1.00 10.28
C GLN A 155 1.21 -2.05 10.46
N VAL A 156 1.13 -2.78 11.57
CA VAL A 156 2.07 -3.83 11.94
C VAL A 156 1.32 -5.14 12.05
N ARG A 157 1.88 -6.19 11.45
CA ARG A 157 1.39 -7.55 11.59
C ARG A 157 2.29 -8.32 12.52
N VAL A 158 1.69 -9.01 13.49
CA VAL A 158 2.37 -9.93 14.40
C VAL A 158 1.80 -11.33 14.16
N VAL A 159 2.68 -12.27 13.86
CA VAL A 159 2.32 -13.68 13.67
C VAL A 159 2.98 -14.50 14.76
N LEU A 160 2.17 -15.26 15.49
CA LEU A 160 2.62 -16.19 16.53
C LEU A 160 2.50 -17.60 15.97
N GLU A 161 3.64 -18.19 15.62
CA GLU A 161 3.73 -19.61 15.28
C GLU A 161 3.84 -20.45 16.56
N SER A 162 4.13 -21.75 16.42
CA SER A 162 4.21 -22.67 17.56
C SER A 162 5.21 -22.22 18.63
N LEU A 163 6.42 -21.80 18.22
CA LEU A 163 7.52 -21.34 19.08
C LEU A 163 8.29 -20.15 18.47
N LYS A 164 7.63 -19.33 17.65
CA LYS A 164 8.26 -18.18 16.98
C LYS A 164 7.27 -17.03 16.84
N VAL A 165 7.68 -15.84 17.24
CA VAL A 165 7.00 -14.61 16.89
C VAL A 165 7.69 -13.95 15.71
N GLU A 166 6.90 -13.50 14.75
CA GLU A 166 7.33 -12.64 13.66
C GLU A 166 6.57 -11.32 13.73
N VAL A 167 7.26 -10.25 13.35
CA VAL A 167 6.66 -8.92 13.22
C VAL A 167 7.07 -8.33 11.89
N SER A 168 6.10 -7.79 11.15
CA SER A 168 6.34 -7.13 9.88
C SER A 168 5.52 -5.86 9.74
N GLY A 169 6.15 -4.90 9.08
CA GLY A 169 5.51 -3.70 8.61
C GLY A 169 4.70 -3.87 7.36
N GLN A 170 3.54 -3.23 7.31
CA GLN A 170 2.84 -2.98 6.06
C GLN A 170 3.00 -1.52 5.68
N TRP A 171 4.23 -1.11 5.35
CA TRP A 171 4.52 0.17 4.73
C TRP A 171 5.18 -0.08 3.38
N GLY A 172 4.63 0.49 2.30
CA GLY A 172 5.19 0.33 0.95
C GLY A 172 4.58 -0.77 0.07
N GLN A 173 3.41 -1.30 0.41
CA GLN A 173 2.50 -1.89 -0.58
C GLN A 173 1.29 -0.95 -0.61
N TYR A 174 1.04 -0.28 -1.73
CA TYR A 174 -0.02 0.73 -1.83
C TYR A 174 -1.37 0.17 -1.29
N TRP A 175 -1.86 0.72 -0.18
CA TRP A 175 -3.29 0.68 0.12
C TRP A 175 -3.97 1.62 -0.88
N THR A 176 -4.37 1.08 -2.04
CA THR A 176 -5.44 1.71 -2.82
C THR A 176 -6.76 1.20 -2.24
N PRO A 177 -7.56 2.02 -1.55
CA PRO A 177 -8.98 1.70 -1.47
C PRO A 177 -9.46 1.63 -2.93
N GLU A 178 -10.07 0.53 -3.33
CA GLU A 178 -10.56 0.33 -4.70
C GLU A 178 -11.32 1.59 -5.14
N ARG A 179 -10.78 2.33 -6.11
CA ARG A 179 -11.53 3.36 -6.82
C ARG A 179 -12.39 2.57 -7.81
N PRO A 180 -13.73 2.54 -7.69
CA PRO A 180 -14.56 1.82 -8.65
C PRO A 180 -14.22 2.29 -10.06
N THR A 181 -13.71 1.37 -10.89
CA THR A 181 -13.19 1.64 -12.23
C THR A 181 -14.30 1.74 -13.26
N ASP A 182 -15.31 2.59 -13.04
CA ASP A 182 -16.40 2.84 -14.00
C ASP A 182 -16.99 4.25 -13.86
N MET A 183 -16.19 5.29 -14.11
CA MET A 183 -16.75 6.55 -14.60
C MET A 183 -16.51 6.64 -16.11
N PRO A 184 -17.57 6.63 -16.95
CA PRO A 184 -17.40 6.94 -18.36
C PRO A 184 -16.85 8.36 -18.49
N LYS A 185 -15.80 8.54 -19.31
CA LYS A 185 -15.28 9.87 -19.64
C LYS A 185 -16.44 10.71 -20.18
N ALA A 186 -16.79 11.78 -19.48
CA ALA A 186 -17.65 12.81 -20.03
C ALA A 186 -16.95 13.37 -21.28
N GLY A 187 -17.55 13.10 -22.45
CA GLY A 187 -17.07 13.58 -23.74
C GLY A 187 -17.09 15.10 -23.77
N GLY A 188 -15.90 15.70 -23.87
CA GLY A 188 -15.77 17.09 -24.31
C GLY A 188 -15.94 17.13 -25.83
N ILE A 189 -17.04 17.71 -26.29
CA ILE A 189 -17.23 18.13 -27.67
C ILE A 189 -16.22 19.25 -27.95
N ASN A 190 -15.29 19.05 -28.89
CA ASN A 190 -14.49 20.15 -29.42
C ASN A 190 -15.27 20.82 -30.57
N PRO A 191 -15.67 22.10 -30.46
CA PRO A 191 -16.54 22.75 -31.44
C PRO A 191 -15.84 23.20 -32.73
N ASN A 192 -14.56 22.90 -32.96
CA ASN A 192 -13.89 23.20 -34.23
C ASN A 192 -12.90 22.08 -34.59
N ALA A 193 -13.32 21.19 -35.48
CA ALA A 193 -12.45 20.32 -36.24
C ALA A 193 -13.10 20.09 -37.61
N ASP A 194 -12.87 21.03 -38.52
CA ASP A 194 -13.02 20.83 -39.95
C ASP A 194 -11.83 19.98 -40.42
N ASP A 195 -11.94 18.67 -40.30
CA ASP A 195 -11.01 17.73 -40.93
C ASP A 195 -11.85 16.55 -41.45
N ASP A 196 -12.22 16.62 -42.73
CA ASP A 196 -12.78 15.52 -43.51
C ASP A 196 -11.67 14.50 -43.81
N PRO A 197 -11.72 13.25 -43.29
CA PRO A 197 -10.86 12.18 -43.76
C PRO A 197 -11.69 11.29 -44.70
N LYS A 198 -11.38 11.44 -45.99
CA LYS A 198 -11.79 10.60 -47.11
C LYS A 198 -11.72 9.11 -46.76
N ILE A 199 -12.88 8.44 -46.70
CA ILE A 199 -12.98 6.98 -46.51
C ILE A 199 -12.44 6.26 -47.76
N PRO A 200 -11.44 5.37 -47.66
CA PRO A 200 -11.17 4.40 -48.72
C PRO A 200 -12.22 3.28 -48.69
N ASP A 201 -12.82 3.04 -49.84
CA ASP A 201 -13.78 1.97 -50.13
C ASP A 201 -13.11 0.58 -49.97
N VAL A 202 -13.63 -0.24 -49.04
CA VAL A 202 -13.32 -1.67 -48.94
C VAL A 202 -14.55 -2.45 -48.46
N GLY A 203 -15.24 -3.06 -49.43
CA GLY A 203 -15.72 -4.45 -49.44
C GLY A 203 -16.66 -4.92 -48.32
N ALA A 204 -17.94 -5.03 -48.63
CA ALA A 204 -18.98 -5.60 -47.79
C ALA A 204 -19.12 -7.12 -48.01
N ASP A 205 -18.24 -7.91 -47.39
CA ASP A 205 -18.23 -9.37 -47.62
C ASP A 205 -18.10 -10.20 -46.33
N ASP A 206 -17.42 -9.69 -45.29
CA ASP A 206 -16.94 -10.56 -44.19
C ASP A 206 -17.70 -10.45 -42.86
N ALA A 207 -18.72 -9.60 -42.76
CA ALA A 207 -19.42 -9.34 -41.49
C ALA A 207 -20.59 -10.29 -41.18
N LYS A 208 -20.84 -11.35 -41.97
CA LYS A 208 -22.02 -12.22 -41.82
C LYS A 208 -21.75 -13.60 -41.19
N THR A 209 -20.51 -13.97 -40.90
CA THR A 209 -20.19 -15.33 -40.38
C THR A 209 -19.99 -15.39 -38.87
N ALA A 210 -19.91 -14.26 -38.16
CA ALA A 210 -19.56 -14.24 -36.73
C ALA A 210 -20.76 -14.15 -35.75
N ILE A 211 -21.99 -13.92 -36.23
CA ILE A 211 -23.16 -13.69 -35.36
C ILE A 211 -23.93 -14.98 -35.04
N ASP A 212 -23.79 -16.05 -35.82
CA ASP A 212 -24.58 -17.28 -35.65
C ASP A 212 -23.95 -18.33 -34.72
N ALA A 213 -22.77 -18.07 -34.11
CA ALA A 213 -22.08 -19.02 -33.23
C ALA A 213 -22.29 -18.78 -31.72
N GLY A 214 -22.99 -17.72 -31.31
CA GLY A 214 -23.10 -17.32 -29.89
C GLY A 214 -24.40 -17.71 -29.17
N ARG A 215 -25.35 -18.37 -29.84
CA ARG A 215 -26.71 -18.63 -29.28
C ARG A 215 -27.03 -20.12 -29.12
N ALA A 216 -26.12 -20.87 -28.49
CA ALA A 216 -26.37 -22.26 -28.08
C ALA A 216 -25.49 -22.67 -26.89
N ALA A 217 -25.73 -22.08 -25.71
CA ALA A 217 -25.24 -22.60 -24.42
C ALA A 217 -25.98 -21.92 -23.26
N ALA A 218 -27.30 -22.12 -23.18
CA ALA A 218 -28.11 -21.74 -22.03
C ALA A 218 -29.20 -22.81 -21.84
N ASP A 219 -28.77 -24.03 -21.53
CA ASP A 219 -29.63 -25.10 -21.01
C ASP A 219 -28.73 -26.13 -20.29
N ALA A 220 -28.61 -25.98 -18.97
CA ALA A 220 -28.17 -27.05 -18.07
C ALA A 220 -28.88 -26.87 -16.71
N PRO A 221 -29.46 -27.94 -16.15
CA PRO A 221 -30.35 -27.86 -14.99
C PRO A 221 -29.64 -27.71 -13.65
N ASP A 222 -30.37 -27.04 -12.75
CA ASP A 222 -30.21 -26.97 -11.30
C ASP A 222 -30.07 -28.36 -10.66
N THR A 223 -29.10 -28.55 -9.77
CA THR A 223 -29.01 -29.74 -8.92
C THR A 223 -28.45 -29.35 -7.57
N GLY A 224 -29.33 -28.76 -6.74
CA GLY A 224 -29.22 -28.83 -5.30
C GLY A 224 -29.77 -30.16 -4.78
N ASP A 225 -28.89 -31.04 -4.34
CA ASP A 225 -29.07 -32.05 -3.28
C ASP A 225 -27.87 -33.00 -3.37
N ASP A 226 -26.98 -33.01 -2.38
CA ASP A 226 -26.06 -34.14 -2.05
C ASP A 226 -25.11 -33.77 -0.88
N LEU A 227 -25.66 -33.55 0.32
CA LEU A 227 -24.89 -33.41 1.57
C LEU A 227 -25.25 -34.48 2.62
N LYS A 228 -25.61 -35.70 2.20
CA LYS A 228 -25.98 -36.78 3.15
C LYS A 228 -25.29 -38.13 2.97
N THR A 229 -24.20 -38.21 2.23
CA THR A 229 -23.47 -39.49 2.08
C THR A 229 -21.98 -39.28 2.21
N LEU A 230 -21.49 -39.15 3.45
CA LEU A 230 -20.10 -39.43 3.84
C LEU A 230 -19.99 -39.43 5.38
N GLN A 231 -20.77 -40.30 6.02
CA GLN A 231 -20.58 -40.63 7.44
C GLN A 231 -21.06 -42.05 7.73
N ARG A 232 -20.31 -43.03 7.21
CA ARG A 232 -20.24 -44.40 7.75
C ARG A 232 -19.17 -45.12 6.96
N ASP A 233 -18.09 -45.47 7.65
CA ASP A 233 -17.28 -46.68 7.47
C ASP A 233 -15.93 -46.47 8.16
N PHE A 234 -15.98 -46.35 9.50
CA PHE A 234 -14.84 -46.67 10.38
C PHE A 234 -15.41 -47.20 11.69
N PHE A 235 -15.77 -48.48 11.68
CA PHE A 235 -15.60 -49.42 12.78
C PHE A 235 -15.22 -50.78 12.19
#